data_AF-A0A1J4NZY1-F1
#
_entry.id   AF-A0A1J4NZY1-F1
#
_cell.length_a   1.000
_cell.length_b   1.000
_cell.length_c   1.000
_cell.angle_alpha   90.00
_cell.angle_beta   90.00
_cell.angle_gamma   90.00
#
_symmetry.space_group_name_H-M   'P 1'
#
loop_
_entity.id
_entity.type
_entity.pdbx_description
1 polymer ?
#
loop_
_entity_poly.entity_id
_entity_poly.type
_entity_poly.pdbx_seq_one_letter_code
_entity_poly.pdbx_strand_id
1 'polypeptide(L)' 'MPGQGKLTVTVSPVGMSFPLECVAGEVSSTYNQLTLKHPRTQGTVSVTAPSTVRWAVTVGD' A
#
# COMPACT_ATOMS: atom_id res chain seq x y z
N MET A 1 3.55 19.56 1.80
CA MET A 1 2.28 19.10 2.42
C MET A 1 1.85 17.83 1.72
N PRO A 2 1.48 16.76 2.42
CA PRO A 2 0.80 15.62 1.81
C PRO A 2 -0.42 16.13 1.04
N GLY A 3 -0.55 15.77 -0.23
CA GLY A 3 -1.71 16.14 -1.04
C GLY A 3 -2.89 15.25 -0.73
N GLN A 4 -4.10 15.81 -0.80
CA GLN A 4 -5.32 15.00 -0.76
C GLN A 4 -5.36 14.07 -1.97
N GLY A 5 -5.80 12.83 -1.78
CA GLY A 5 -5.92 11.86 -2.86
C GLY A 5 -6.18 10.45 -2.36
N LYS A 6 -6.19 9.50 -3.28
CA LYS A 6 -6.41 8.09 -2.98
C LYS A 6 -5.22 7.27 -3.46
N LEU A 7 -4.58 6.57 -2.53
CA LEU A 7 -3.53 5.61 -2.81
C LEU A 7 -4.15 4.21 -2.86
N THR A 8 -3.73 3.39 -3.82
CA THR A 8 -4.17 1.99 -3.92
C THR A 8 -2.96 1.09 -3.88
N VAL A 9 -2.95 0.13 -2.95
CA VAL A 9 -1.92 -0.90 -2.84
C VAL A 9 -2.50 -2.22 -3.29
N THR A 10 -1.78 -2.93 -4.15
CA THR A 10 -2.12 -4.28 -4.58
C THR A 10 -0.97 -5.22 -4.29
N VAL A 11 -1.27 -6.39 -3.71
CA VAL A 11 -0.30 -7.42 -3.37
C VAL A 11 -0.62 -8.69 -4.14
N SER A 12 0.28 -9.02 -5.07
CA SER A 12 0.22 -10.22 -5.89
C SER A 12 1.20 -11.28 -5.38
N PRO A 13 0.89 -12.59 -5.49
CA PRO A 13 -0.30 -13.17 -6.14
C PRO A 13 -1.46 -13.46 -5.15
N VAL A 14 -1.50 -12.82 -3.98
CA VAL A 14 -2.50 -13.12 -2.94
C VAL A 14 -3.85 -12.45 -3.18
N GLY A 15 -3.95 -11.60 -4.22
CA GLY A 15 -5.19 -10.93 -4.61
C GLY A 15 -5.66 -9.88 -3.62
N MET A 16 -4.77 -9.40 -2.74
CA MET A 16 -5.12 -8.35 -1.79
C MET A 16 -5.01 -6.99 -2.48
N SER A 17 -6.04 -6.17 -2.35
CA SER A 17 -6.04 -4.79 -2.81
C SER A 17 -6.76 -3.94 -1.78
N PHE A 18 -6.15 -2.84 -1.35
CA PHE A 18 -6.78 -1.93 -0.40
C PHE A 18 -6.51 -0.48 -0.78
N PRO A 19 -7.53 0.38 -0.67
CA PRO A 19 -7.36 1.82 -0.80
C PRO A 19 -6.87 2.42 0.51
N LEU A 20 -6.14 3.52 0.41
CA LEU A 20 -5.80 4.41 1.51
C LEU A 20 -6.14 5.84 1.11
N GLU A 21 -7.03 6.47 1.86
CA GLU A 21 -7.36 7.88 1.65
C GLU A 21 -6.25 8.74 2.27
N CYS A 22 -5.75 9.69 1.49
CA CYS A 22 -4.75 10.67 1.93
C CYS A 22 -5.46 12.00 2.19
N VAL A 23 -5.31 12.50 3.40
CA VAL A 23 -5.87 13.80 3.83
C VAL A 23 -4.79 14.88 3.71
N ALA A 24 -5.17 16.05 3.20
CA ALA A 24 -4.23 17.16 3.04
C ALA A 24 -3.65 17.58 4.40
N GLY A 25 -2.32 17.69 4.48
CA GLY A 25 -1.65 18.11 5.71
C GLY A 25 -1.48 17.02 6.77
N GLU A 26 -2.01 15.81 6.53
CA GLU A 26 -1.92 14.69 7.47
C GLU A 26 -1.18 13.50 6.84
N VAL A 27 -0.58 12.68 7.71
CA VAL A 27 0.03 11.41 7.29
C VAL A 27 -0.93 10.29 7.66
N SER A 28 -1.47 9.62 6.65
CA SER A 28 -2.31 8.44 6.82
C SER A 28 -1.43 7.19 6.65
N SER A 29 -1.47 6.27 7.62
CA SER A 29 -0.74 5.01 7.59
C SER A 29 -1.68 3.82 7.73
N THR A 30 -1.35 2.70 7.09
CA THR A 30 -2.01 1.42 7.31
C THR A 30 -0.96 0.33 7.50
N TYR A 31 -1.30 -0.66 8.31
CA TYR A 31 -0.49 -1.85 8.52
C TYR A 31 -1.34 -3.07 8.16
N ASN A 32 -0.86 -3.84 7.20
CA ASN A 32 -1.50 -5.07 6.76
C ASN A 32 -0.53 -6.23 6.95
N GLN A 33 -1.00 -7.27 7.64
CA GLN A 33 -0.26 -8.51 7.84
C GLN A 33 -0.96 -9.65 7.12
N LEU A 34 -0.18 -10.43 6.37
CA LEU A 34 -0.67 -11.54 5.58
C LEU A 34 -0.05 -12.85 6.06
N THR A 35 -0.89 -13.76 6.54
CA THR A 35 -0.46 -15.13 6.85
C THR A 35 -0.62 -15.99 5.60
N LEU A 36 0.49 -16.34 4.96
CA LEU A 36 0.49 -17.20 3.77
C LEU A 36 0.44 -18.67 4.18
N LYS A 37 -0.56 -19.42 3.68
CA LYS A 37 -0.67 -20.86 3.94
C LYS A 37 0.46 -21.67 3.29
N HIS A 38 1.05 -21.16 2.21
CA HIS A 38 2.12 -21.82 1.48
C HIS A 38 3.26 -20.84 1.25
N PRO A 39 4.53 -21.27 1.41
CA PRO A 39 5.67 -20.45 1.07
C PRO A 39 5.62 -20.10 -0.41
N ARG A 40 5.63 -18.81 -0.72
CA ARG A 40 5.78 -18.29 -2.09
C ARG A 40 7.19 -17.77 -2.24
N THR A 41 7.81 -18.06 -3.38
CA THR A 41 9.17 -17.60 -3.70
C THR A 41 9.24 -16.11 -4.01
N GLN A 42 8.12 -15.48 -4.39
CA GLN A 42 8.06 -14.06 -4.72
C GLN A 42 6.66 -13.49 -4.47
N GLY A 43 6.63 -12.23 -4.03
CA GLY A 43 5.45 -11.38 -4.00
C GLY A 43 5.76 -10.02 -4.64
N THR A 44 4.73 -9.37 -5.17
CA THR A 44 4.85 -8.03 -5.78
C THR A 44 3.90 -7.08 -5.08
N VAL A 45 4.43 -5.96 -4.58
CA VAL A 45 3.65 -4.84 -4.07
C VAL A 45 3.61 -3.76 -5.14
N SER A 46 2.42 -3.45 -5.64
CA SER A 46 2.18 -2.36 -6.59
C SER A 46 1.47 -1.21 -5.89
N VAL A 47 1.99 0.01 -6.05
CA VAL A 47 1.40 1.21 -5.46
C VAL A 47 0.99 2.14 -6.59
N THR A 48 -0.28 2.52 -6.62
CA THR A 48 -0.82 3.52 -7.54
C THR A 48 -1.31 4.71 -6.74
N ALA A 49 -0.78 5.90 -7.05
CA ALA A 49 -1.16 7.13 -6.39
C ALA A 49 -1.10 8.32 -7.37
N PRO A 50 -1.95 9.34 -7.19
CA PRO A 50 -1.82 10.61 -7.89
C PRO A 50 -0.45 11.26 -7.63
N SER A 51 0.05 12.03 -8.59
CA SER A 51 1.34 12.73 -8.46
C SER A 51 1.40 13.77 -7.33
N THR A 52 0.25 14.18 -6.81
CA THR A 52 0.11 15.10 -5.67
C THR A 52 0.32 14.41 -4.32
N VAL A 53 0.27 13.08 -4.26
CA VAL A 53 0.42 12.29 -3.03
C VAL A 53 1.88 11.84 -2.88
N ARG A 54 2.48 12.14 -1.73
CA ARG A 54 3.77 11.56 -1.34
C ARG A 54 3.52 10.31 -0.52
N TRP A 55 4.23 9.23 -0.84
CA TRP A 55 4.04 7.93 -0.20
C TRP A 55 5.38 7.26 0.08
N ALA A 56 5.38 6.34 1.03
CA ALA A 56 6.49 5.47 1.37
C ALA A 56 5.92 4.09 1.71
N VAL A 57 6.73 3.04 1.52
CA VAL A 57 6.34 1.67 1.84
C VAL A 57 7.52 0.96 2.51
N THR A 58 7.20 0.16 3.51
CA THR A 58 8.13 -0.77 4.15
C THR A 58 7.57 -2.18 3.96
N VAL A 59 8.40 -3.11 3.51
CA VAL A 59 8.04 -4.53 3.37
C VAL A 59 9.03 -5.33 4.21
N GLY A 60 8.50 -6.24 5.03
CA GLY A 60 9.29 -7.13 5.87
C GLY A 60 8.62 -8.50 5.98
N ASP A 61 9.39 -9.49 6.42
CA ASP A 61 9.02 -10.88 6.69
C ASP A 61 9.00 -11.21 8.19
#